data_AF-A0A822BNB3-F1
#
_entry.id   AF-A0A822BNB3-F1
#
_cell.length_a   1.000
_cell.length_b   1.000
_cell.length_c   1.000
_cell.angle_alpha   90.00
_cell.angle_beta   90.00
_cell.angle_gamma   90.00
#
_symmetry.space_group_name_H-M   'P 1'
#
loop_
_entity.id
_entity.type
_entity.pdbx_description
1 polymer ?
#
loop_
_entity_poly.entity_id
_entity_poly.type
_entity_poly.pdbx_seq_one_letter_code
_entity_poly.pdbx_strand_id
1 'polypeptide(L)'
;MFENVDNHHTFWYCLHGNGYLKPCPASSIWSQIDCQCVRKSKYYFALSYQERFHPMLPTVTVTTTTTTEETVLPTTETISNCLDSNLITFENAANYSKISNGYYGLTWTNAYVLDTQIYPQWSESGFYSAIKSGTWVAFNMNGERMTISIDTPNTFSIKSFVVSSAWNDYVTLSMVSQRASTYYKEASFKIEKNRSTTIELNWFDINTITFYASINNSQHGEVFVIDDLCLDSTTLSTSTSAEIEDKCSLNEIFYQGHCYYLDGVGGECPYGYSLESERCLSAIA
;
A
#
# COMPACT_ATOMS: atom_id res chain seq x y z
N MET A 1 19.18 -5.81 -11.17
CA MET A 1 19.00 -7.26 -11.35
C MET A 1 17.51 -7.52 -11.28
N PHE A 2 16.99 -8.44 -12.08
CA PHE A 2 15.55 -8.64 -12.26
C PHE A 2 15.21 -10.13 -12.31
N GLU A 3 14.03 -10.49 -11.86
CA GLU A 3 13.53 -11.86 -11.93
C GLU A 3 13.41 -12.34 -13.38
N ASN A 4 13.87 -13.56 -13.66
CA ASN A 4 13.52 -14.23 -14.89
C ASN A 4 12.17 -14.95 -14.70
N VAL A 5 11.11 -14.38 -15.26
CA VAL A 5 9.74 -14.90 -15.19
C VAL A 5 9.60 -16.30 -15.78
N ASP A 6 10.46 -16.68 -16.73
CA ASP A 6 10.43 -18.00 -17.36
C ASP A 6 11.18 -19.06 -16.55
N ASN A 7 12.09 -18.63 -15.66
CA ASN A 7 12.92 -19.54 -14.88
C ASN A 7 13.47 -18.89 -13.61
N HIS A 8 12.79 -19.13 -12.49
CA HIS A 8 13.19 -18.64 -11.16
C HIS A 8 14.59 -19.08 -10.68
N HIS A 9 15.24 -20.04 -11.36
CA HIS A 9 16.64 -20.40 -11.10
C HIS A 9 17.64 -19.49 -11.80
N THR A 10 17.18 -18.47 -12.51
CA THR A 10 18.01 -17.49 -13.19
C THR A 10 17.48 -16.09 -12.94
N PHE A 11 18.33 -15.09 -13.13
CA PHE A 11 17.98 -13.69 -13.03
C PHE A 11 18.70 -12.89 -14.11
N TRP A 12 18.12 -11.77 -14.50
CA TRP A 12 18.70 -10.83 -15.43
C TRP A 12 19.56 -9.80 -14.69
N TYR A 13 20.75 -9.51 -15.19
CA TYR A 13 21.56 -8.38 -14.73
C TYR A 13 22.07 -7.59 -15.93
N CYS A 14 22.01 -6.26 -15.86
CA CYS A 14 22.59 -5.40 -16.91
C CYS A 14 24.06 -5.11 -16.54
N LEU A 15 24.97 -5.24 -17.49
CA LEU A 15 26.35 -4.77 -17.37
C LEU A 15 26.71 -4.01 -18.66
N HIS A 16 27.12 -2.75 -18.53
CA HIS A 16 27.40 -1.85 -19.67
C HIS A 16 26.27 -1.82 -20.71
N GLY A 17 25.03 -1.66 -20.25
CA GLY A 17 23.85 -1.64 -21.13
C GLY A 17 23.43 -3.00 -21.67
N ASN A 18 24.22 -4.07 -21.52
CA ASN A 18 23.86 -5.39 -22.03
C ASN A 18 23.19 -6.23 -20.95
N GLY A 19 22.04 -6.84 -21.28
CA GLY A 19 21.35 -7.78 -20.42
C GLY A 19 21.99 -9.16 -20.46
N TYR A 20 22.32 -9.71 -19.30
CA TYR A 20 22.90 -11.04 -19.16
C TYR A 20 22.03 -11.89 -18.23
N LEU A 21 21.78 -13.13 -18.64
CA LEU A 21 21.12 -14.11 -17.80
C LEU A 21 22.16 -14.82 -16.92
N LYS A 22 21.96 -14.78 -15.60
CA LYS A 22 22.81 -15.51 -14.63
C LYS A 22 22.01 -16.61 -13.93
N PRO A 23 22.57 -17.82 -13.79
CA PRO A 23 21.99 -18.83 -12.95
C PRO A 23 22.25 -18.54 -11.47
N CYS A 24 21.27 -18.85 -10.64
CA CYS A 24 21.45 -19.02 -9.21
C CYS A 24 22.20 -20.32 -8.90
N PRO A 25 22.92 -20.40 -7.75
CA PRO A 25 23.47 -21.66 -7.26
C PRO A 25 22.43 -22.78 -7.19
N ALA A 26 22.87 -24.02 -7.32
CA ALA A 26 21.98 -25.19 -7.25
C ALA A 26 21.07 -25.13 -6.02
N SER A 27 19.77 -25.42 -6.22
CA SER A 27 18.72 -25.38 -5.18
C SER A 27 18.41 -24.00 -4.57
N SER A 28 18.84 -22.92 -5.23
CA SER A 28 18.39 -21.56 -4.93
C SER A 28 17.58 -20.95 -6.08
N ILE A 29 16.77 -19.96 -5.75
CA ILE A 29 15.96 -19.17 -6.69
C ILE A 29 16.19 -17.69 -6.41
N TRP A 30 16.01 -16.85 -7.43
CA TRP A 30 16.18 -15.41 -7.30
C TRP A 30 15.06 -14.81 -6.44
N SER A 31 15.41 -14.03 -5.42
CA SER A 31 14.48 -13.19 -4.66
C SER A 31 14.68 -11.74 -5.10
N GLN A 32 13.67 -11.15 -5.73
CA GLN A 32 13.71 -9.74 -6.12
C GLN A 32 13.75 -8.83 -4.89
N ILE A 33 13.04 -9.20 -3.82
CA ILE A 33 12.98 -8.47 -2.55
C ILE A 33 14.36 -8.41 -1.89
N ASP A 34 15.05 -9.55 -1.84
CA ASP A 34 16.36 -9.64 -1.18
C ASP A 34 17.53 -9.31 -2.13
N CYS A 35 17.26 -9.06 -3.42
CA CYS A 35 18.27 -8.91 -4.48
C CYS A 35 19.34 -10.03 -4.50
N GLN A 36 18.97 -11.27 -4.16
CA GLN A 36 19.92 -12.40 -4.10
C GLN A 36 19.26 -13.75 -4.36
N CYS A 37 20.10 -14.74 -4.68
CA CYS A 37 19.65 -16.13 -4.77
C CYS A 37 19.45 -16.73 -3.37
N VAL A 38 18.21 -17.06 -3.03
CA VAL A 38 17.83 -17.66 -1.74
C VAL A 38 17.54 -19.15 -1.89
N ARG A 39 17.89 -19.97 -0.89
CA ARG A 39 17.55 -21.40 -0.89
C ARG A 39 16.03 -21.57 -0.89
N LYS A 40 15.52 -22.51 -1.71
CA LYS A 40 14.07 -22.79 -1.82
C LYS A 40 13.36 -22.98 -0.47
N SER A 41 14.03 -23.55 0.53
CA SER A 41 13.44 -23.77 1.86
C SER A 41 13.06 -22.48 2.61
N LYS A 42 13.72 -21.35 2.32
CA LYS A 42 13.31 -20.03 2.85
C LYS A 42 12.12 -19.45 2.08
N TYR A 43 12.04 -19.73 0.77
CA TYR A 43 11.00 -19.21 -0.10
C TYR A 43 9.62 -19.87 0.14
N TYR A 44 9.57 -21.18 0.37
CA TYR A 44 8.30 -21.88 0.69
C TYR A 44 7.76 -21.56 2.09
N PHE A 45 8.59 -21.07 3.01
CA PHE A 45 8.12 -20.62 4.32
C PHE A 45 7.29 -19.33 4.23
N ALA A 46 7.57 -18.48 3.22
CA ALA A 46 6.78 -17.28 2.96
C ALA A 46 5.41 -17.61 2.32
N LEU A 47 5.30 -18.69 1.54
CA LEU A 47 4.06 -19.06 0.84
C LEU A 47 3.15 -20.02 1.65
N SER A 48 3.69 -20.85 2.53
CA SER A 48 2.90 -21.87 3.25
C SER A 48 2.20 -21.39 4.54
N TYR A 49 2.35 -20.11 4.89
CA TYR A 49 1.69 -19.51 6.05
C TYR A 49 0.28 -18.98 5.75
N GLN A 50 -0.10 -18.84 4.47
CA GLN A 50 -1.41 -18.29 4.09
C GLN A 50 -2.59 -19.29 4.13
N GLU A 51 -2.37 -20.59 4.27
CA GLU A 51 -3.45 -21.60 4.15
C GLU A 51 -3.89 -22.26 5.48
N ARG A 52 -3.42 -21.82 6.66
CA ARG A 52 -3.67 -22.55 7.92
C ARG A 52 -4.24 -21.75 9.09
N PHE A 53 -5.27 -20.94 8.89
CA PHE A 53 -6.09 -20.46 10.01
C PHE A 53 -7.59 -20.31 9.64
N HIS A 54 -8.37 -21.37 9.88
CA HIS A 54 -9.81 -21.24 10.14
C HIS A 54 -10.02 -21.15 11.66
N PRO A 55 -10.51 -20.03 12.22
CA PRO A 55 -10.90 -19.99 13.62
C PRO A 55 -12.29 -20.62 13.81
N MET A 56 -12.40 -21.50 14.81
CA MET A 56 -13.68 -22.01 15.31
C MET A 56 -14.48 -20.86 15.96
N LEU A 57 -15.73 -20.69 15.52
CA LEU A 57 -16.70 -19.77 16.11
C LEU A 57 -17.16 -20.26 17.50
N PRO A 58 -17.26 -19.38 18.51
CA PRO A 58 -17.93 -19.72 19.77
C PRO A 58 -19.45 -19.55 19.64
N THR A 59 -20.19 -20.50 20.21
CA THR A 59 -21.64 -20.46 20.34
C THR A 59 -22.06 -19.38 21.35
N VAL A 60 -22.76 -18.35 20.89
CA VAL A 60 -23.35 -17.31 21.73
C VAL A 60 -24.84 -17.60 21.95
N THR A 61 -25.24 -17.77 23.20
CA THR A 61 -26.66 -17.90 23.58
C THR A 61 -27.26 -16.51 23.78
N VAL A 62 -28.17 -16.10 22.90
CA VAL A 62 -28.89 -14.82 22.97
C VAL A 62 -30.22 -15.02 23.69
N THR A 63 -30.49 -14.20 24.72
CA THR A 63 -31.80 -14.12 25.38
C THR A 63 -32.58 -12.95 24.76
N THR A 64 -33.70 -13.25 24.11
CA THR A 64 -34.53 -12.29 23.38
C THR A 64 -35.56 -11.63 24.30
N THR A 65 -35.63 -10.30 24.29
CA THR A 65 -36.78 -9.54 24.82
C THR A 65 -37.41 -8.80 23.64
N THR A 66 -38.69 -9.07 23.38
CA THR A 66 -39.41 -8.62 22.18
C THR A 66 -39.88 -7.18 22.34
N THR A 67 -39.37 -6.26 21.54
CA THR A 67 -39.99 -4.95 21.27
C THR A 67 -40.04 -4.79 19.76
N THR A 68 -41.23 -4.59 19.22
CA THR A 68 -41.51 -4.57 17.78
C THR A 68 -41.12 -3.21 17.21
N GLU A 69 -39.85 -3.06 16.83
CA GLU A 69 -39.35 -2.01 15.96
C GLU A 69 -38.81 -2.68 14.70
N GLU A 70 -39.27 -2.20 13.53
CA GLU A 70 -39.00 -2.77 12.21
C GLU A 70 -37.49 -2.65 11.91
N THR A 71 -36.75 -3.67 12.33
CA THR A 71 -35.30 -3.74 12.21
C THR A 71 -34.96 -4.29 10.83
N VAL A 72 -34.64 -3.39 9.89
CA VAL A 72 -34.00 -3.78 8.63
C VAL A 72 -32.63 -4.34 8.98
N LEU A 73 -32.46 -5.67 8.85
CA LEU A 73 -31.18 -6.35 9.04
C LEU A 73 -30.16 -5.77 8.04
N PRO A 74 -29.04 -5.15 8.48
CA PRO A 74 -27.98 -4.80 7.55
C PRO A 74 -27.35 -6.09 7.04
N THR A 75 -27.55 -6.38 5.75
CA THR A 75 -26.88 -7.48 5.05
C THR A 75 -25.38 -7.27 5.13
N THR A 76 -24.71 -8.17 5.82
CA THR A 76 -23.28 -8.16 6.13
C THR A 76 -22.48 -8.68 4.92
N GLU A 77 -22.47 -7.92 3.84
CA GLU A 77 -21.51 -8.06 2.75
C GLU A 77 -21.06 -6.67 2.30
N THR A 78 -20.29 -5.99 3.15
CA THR A 78 -19.35 -4.96 2.68
C THR A 78 -18.18 -5.68 2.01
N ILE A 79 -18.45 -6.24 0.83
CA ILE A 79 -17.40 -6.60 -0.13
C ILE A 79 -16.61 -5.32 -0.34
N SER A 80 -15.31 -5.39 -0.05
CA SER A 80 -14.35 -4.31 -0.26
C SER A 80 -14.54 -3.75 -1.67
N ASN A 81 -15.10 -2.54 -1.79
CA ASN A 81 -15.37 -1.83 -3.06
C ASN A 81 -14.09 -1.38 -3.78
N CYS A 82 -12.98 -2.05 -3.48
CA CYS A 82 -11.66 -1.79 -4.01
C CYS A 82 -11.33 -2.63 -5.26
N LEU A 83 -12.30 -3.42 -5.76
CA LEU A 83 -12.13 -4.37 -6.88
C LEU A 83 -11.63 -3.70 -8.18
N ASP A 84 -12.03 -2.46 -8.44
CA ASP A 84 -11.62 -1.69 -9.63
C ASP A 84 -10.53 -0.65 -9.31
N SER A 85 -9.85 -0.79 -8.18
CA SER A 85 -9.07 0.30 -7.58
C SER A 85 -7.67 -0.19 -7.18
N ASN A 86 -6.72 0.73 -7.13
CA ASN A 86 -5.37 0.42 -6.66
C ASN A 86 -5.39 0.30 -5.13
N LEU A 87 -5.60 -0.92 -4.64
CA LEU A 87 -5.54 -1.26 -3.23
C LEU A 87 -4.08 -1.24 -2.73
N ILE A 88 -3.85 -0.50 -1.65
CA ILE A 88 -2.56 -0.40 -0.97
C ILE A 88 -2.67 -1.09 0.39
N THR A 89 -1.99 -2.23 0.52
CA THR A 89 -1.96 -3.09 1.73
C THR A 89 -0.63 -3.00 2.50
N PHE A 90 0.31 -2.15 2.04
CA PHE A 90 1.62 -1.93 2.67
C PHE A 90 2.58 -3.14 2.77
N GLU A 91 2.17 -4.34 2.36
CA GLU A 91 2.95 -5.59 2.41
C GLU A 91 4.32 -5.55 1.71
N ASN A 92 4.48 -4.68 0.72
CA ASN A 92 5.70 -4.56 -0.08
C ASN A 92 6.68 -3.50 0.45
N ALA A 93 6.41 -2.93 1.62
CA ALA A 93 7.27 -1.92 2.23
C ALA A 93 8.36 -2.57 3.14
N ALA A 94 9.45 -1.84 3.41
CA ALA A 94 10.48 -2.33 4.32
C ALA A 94 10.06 -2.18 5.79
N ASN A 95 10.41 -3.12 6.66
CA ASN A 95 9.87 -3.16 8.02
C ASN A 95 10.31 -1.98 8.88
N TYR A 96 9.37 -1.44 9.67
CA TYR A 96 9.55 -0.31 10.57
C TYR A 96 10.22 0.90 9.90
N SER A 97 9.97 1.06 8.61
CA SER A 97 10.62 2.07 7.80
C SER A 97 9.64 3.16 7.43
N LYS A 98 10.20 4.35 7.19
CA LYS A 98 9.47 5.42 6.55
C LYS A 98 9.05 4.96 5.15
N ILE A 99 7.78 5.15 4.79
CA ILE A 99 7.31 4.89 3.44
C ILE A 99 8.11 5.76 2.47
N SER A 100 8.75 5.12 1.50
CA SER A 100 9.57 5.83 0.52
C SER A 100 8.69 6.61 -0.44
N ASN A 101 9.12 7.82 -0.82
CA ASN A 101 8.47 8.56 -1.91
C ASN A 101 8.52 7.73 -3.20
N GLY A 102 7.43 7.77 -3.97
CA GLY A 102 7.21 6.92 -5.13
C GLY A 102 6.49 5.62 -4.82
N TYR A 103 6.26 5.27 -3.54
CA TYR A 103 5.42 4.12 -3.18
C TYR A 103 4.00 4.32 -3.72
N TYR A 104 3.61 3.48 -4.68
CA TYR A 104 2.38 3.63 -5.49
C TYR A 104 2.28 4.96 -6.27
N GLY A 105 3.42 5.56 -6.66
CA GLY A 105 3.46 6.83 -7.38
C GLY A 105 3.11 8.05 -6.52
N LEU A 106 3.08 7.88 -5.19
CA LEU A 106 2.72 8.92 -4.23
C LEU A 106 3.94 9.37 -3.42
N THR A 107 3.88 10.61 -2.96
CA THR A 107 4.78 11.18 -1.97
C THR A 107 4.17 11.05 -0.58
N TRP A 108 4.97 10.58 0.37
CA TRP A 108 4.53 10.25 1.72
C TRP A 108 5.32 11.06 2.74
N THR A 109 4.63 11.89 3.53
CA THR A 109 5.23 12.66 4.63
C THR A 109 4.74 12.13 5.96
N ASN A 110 5.67 11.86 6.86
CA ASN A 110 5.42 11.28 8.19
C ASN A 110 4.56 10.00 8.16
N ALA A 111 4.76 9.16 7.15
CA ALA A 111 4.12 7.85 7.06
C ALA A 111 5.18 6.76 7.23
N TYR A 112 4.91 5.81 8.10
CA TYR A 112 5.76 4.65 8.40
C TYR A 112 4.94 3.39 8.26
N VAL A 113 5.62 2.27 8.03
CA VAL A 113 4.98 0.96 7.99
C VAL A 113 5.46 0.08 9.13
N LEU A 114 4.61 -0.86 9.52
CA LEU A 114 4.90 -1.81 10.58
C LEU A 114 4.31 -3.18 10.22
N ASP A 115 5.16 -4.22 10.26
CA ASP A 115 4.69 -5.61 10.31
C ASP A 115 4.28 -5.94 11.74
N THR A 116 2.99 -6.15 11.93
CA THR A 116 2.41 -6.42 13.25
C THR A 116 2.92 -7.73 13.84
N GLN A 117 3.28 -8.73 13.03
CA GLN A 117 3.77 -10.02 13.53
C GLN A 117 5.08 -9.92 14.32
N ILE A 118 5.86 -8.86 14.08
CA ILE A 118 7.16 -8.64 14.75
C ILE A 118 6.96 -8.02 16.15
N TYR A 119 5.78 -7.49 16.44
CA TYR A 119 5.46 -6.80 17.70
C TYR A 119 4.22 -7.41 18.41
N PRO A 120 4.25 -8.71 18.78
CA PRO A 120 3.12 -9.39 19.42
C PRO A 120 2.65 -8.74 20.73
N GLN A 121 3.52 -8.02 21.43
CA GLN A 121 3.17 -7.28 22.63
C GLN A 121 2.21 -6.10 22.37
N TRP A 122 1.95 -5.74 21.12
CA TRP A 122 1.02 -4.69 20.72
C TRP A 122 -0.34 -5.23 20.25
N SER A 123 -0.65 -6.50 20.53
CA SER A 123 -1.91 -7.15 20.13
C SER A 123 -3.19 -6.44 20.60
N GLU A 124 -3.10 -5.61 21.64
CA GLU A 124 -4.21 -4.80 22.19
C GLU A 124 -4.14 -3.33 21.75
N SER A 125 -3.45 -3.03 20.65
CA SER A 125 -3.30 -1.68 20.09
C SER A 125 -4.05 -1.53 18.76
N GLY A 126 -4.20 -0.29 18.31
CA GLY A 126 -4.77 -0.01 16.99
C GLY A 126 -3.94 -0.54 15.83
N PHE A 127 -2.66 -0.89 16.05
CA PHE A 127 -1.85 -1.56 15.03
C PHE A 127 -2.45 -2.89 14.62
N TYR A 128 -2.97 -3.65 15.58
CA TYR A 128 -3.62 -4.93 15.32
C TYR A 128 -5.07 -4.77 14.89
N SER A 129 -5.79 -3.83 15.50
CA SER A 129 -7.19 -3.60 15.17
C SER A 129 -7.39 -3.05 13.76
N ALA A 130 -6.40 -2.35 13.18
CA ALA A 130 -6.50 -1.82 11.82
C ALA A 130 -6.23 -2.85 10.72
N ILE A 131 -5.61 -4.00 11.02
CA ILE A 131 -5.25 -5.01 10.02
C ILE A 131 -6.52 -5.51 9.34
N LYS A 132 -6.59 -5.30 8.04
CA LYS A 132 -7.66 -5.82 7.18
C LYS A 132 -7.12 -6.77 6.13
N SER A 133 -5.91 -6.52 5.64
CA SER A 133 -5.20 -7.45 4.76
C SER A 133 -3.78 -7.70 5.26
N GLY A 134 -3.28 -8.91 5.01
CA GLY A 134 -1.91 -9.30 5.38
C GLY A 134 -1.55 -9.07 6.85
N THR A 135 -0.41 -8.43 7.10
CA THR A 135 0.13 -8.15 8.43
C THR A 135 0.72 -6.74 8.59
N TRP A 136 0.78 -5.98 7.50
CA TRP A 136 1.41 -4.67 7.44
C TRP A 136 0.38 -3.55 7.52
N VAL A 137 0.75 -2.51 8.25
CA VAL A 137 -0.08 -1.32 8.40
C VAL A 137 0.77 -0.07 8.26
N ALA A 138 0.18 1.04 7.81
CA ALA A 138 0.84 2.34 7.82
C ALA A 138 0.38 3.20 9.01
N PHE A 139 1.24 4.07 9.51
CA PHE A 139 0.94 4.93 10.66
C PHE A 139 1.70 6.25 10.60
N ASN A 140 1.22 7.24 11.36
CA ASN A 140 1.93 8.50 11.55
C ASN A 140 2.87 8.45 12.77
N MET A 141 4.12 8.87 12.59
CA MET A 141 5.08 8.86 13.70
C MET A 141 4.82 10.03 14.66
N ASN A 142 4.99 9.78 15.97
CA ASN A 142 4.92 10.76 17.06
C ASN A 142 3.62 11.58 17.15
N GLY A 143 2.54 11.13 16.52
CA GLY A 143 1.28 11.89 16.47
C GLY A 143 1.32 13.09 15.53
N GLU A 144 2.39 13.28 14.75
CA GLU A 144 2.49 14.38 13.79
C GLU A 144 1.57 14.14 12.57
N ARG A 145 1.32 15.19 11.79
CA ARG A 145 0.46 15.09 10.59
C ARG A 145 1.07 14.15 9.56
N MET A 146 0.26 13.27 8.99
CA MET A 146 0.65 12.47 7.83
C MET A 146 0.10 13.12 6.56
N THR A 147 0.89 13.17 5.50
CA THR A 147 0.44 13.71 4.20
C THR A 147 0.72 12.72 3.09
N ILE A 148 -0.27 12.53 2.23
CA ILE A 148 -0.16 11.80 0.96
C ILE A 148 -0.34 12.82 -0.14
N SER A 149 0.60 12.90 -1.07
CA SER A 149 0.53 13.85 -2.18
C SER A 149 1.05 13.31 -3.49
N ILE A 150 0.70 13.98 -4.58
CA ILE A 150 1.29 13.81 -5.91
C ILE A 150 1.62 15.20 -6.48
N ASP A 151 2.66 15.31 -7.28
CA ASP A 151 3.06 16.58 -7.87
C ASP A 151 2.02 17.08 -8.88
N THR A 152 1.70 18.38 -8.81
CA THR A 152 0.89 19.05 -9.82
C THR A 152 1.56 18.97 -11.20
N PRO A 153 0.80 18.77 -12.30
CA PRO A 153 -0.66 18.89 -12.40
C PRO A 153 -1.43 17.59 -12.11
N ASN A 154 -0.74 16.51 -11.70
CA ASN A 154 -1.39 15.24 -11.46
C ASN A 154 -2.35 15.30 -10.27
N THR A 155 -3.30 14.39 -10.25
CA THR A 155 -4.25 14.18 -9.17
C THR A 155 -4.36 12.69 -8.87
N PHE A 156 -5.06 12.37 -7.79
CA PHE A 156 -5.51 11.02 -7.46
C PHE A 156 -6.87 11.14 -6.76
N SER A 157 -7.55 9.99 -6.62
CA SER A 157 -8.82 9.91 -5.91
C SER A 157 -8.77 8.82 -4.84
N ILE A 158 -9.36 9.11 -3.69
CA ILE A 158 -9.46 8.18 -2.56
C ILE A 158 -10.91 7.75 -2.44
N LYS A 159 -11.15 6.43 -2.51
CA LYS A 159 -12.47 5.83 -2.26
C LYS A 159 -12.66 5.59 -0.77
N SER A 160 -11.76 4.81 -0.17
CA SER A 160 -11.86 4.40 1.23
C SER A 160 -10.52 3.98 1.82
N PHE A 161 -10.49 3.75 3.13
CA PHE A 161 -9.39 3.07 3.84
C PHE A 161 -9.91 2.53 5.18
N VAL A 162 -9.18 1.59 5.77
CA VAL A 162 -9.39 1.12 7.15
C VAL A 162 -8.50 1.90 8.10
N VAL A 163 -9.02 2.27 9.27
CA VAL A 163 -8.26 3.03 10.27
C VAL A 163 -8.60 2.62 11.71
N SER A 164 -7.62 2.74 12.60
CA SER A 164 -7.78 2.67 14.06
C SER A 164 -6.84 3.67 14.74
N SER A 165 -7.09 4.04 15.98
CA SER A 165 -6.14 4.82 16.80
C SER A 165 -5.16 3.88 17.49
N ALA A 166 -3.87 4.19 17.52
CA ALA A 166 -2.88 3.25 18.05
C ALA A 166 -3.05 3.00 19.56
N TRP A 167 -3.33 4.05 20.34
CA TRP A 167 -3.16 4.01 21.81
C TRP A 167 -4.39 4.39 22.63
N ASN A 168 -5.31 5.17 22.07
CA ASN A 168 -6.39 5.79 22.83
C ASN A 168 -7.73 5.61 22.12
N ASP A 169 -8.82 5.50 22.87
CA ASP A 169 -10.18 5.51 22.30
C ASP A 169 -10.69 6.94 22.08
N TYR A 170 -11.75 7.07 21.28
CA TYR A 170 -12.46 8.33 21.01
C TYR A 170 -11.60 9.44 20.38
N VAL A 171 -10.52 9.05 19.72
CA VAL A 171 -9.66 9.95 18.94
C VAL A 171 -10.45 10.50 17.76
N THR A 172 -10.36 11.81 17.52
CA THR A 172 -10.89 12.44 16.31
C THR A 172 -9.80 12.41 15.24
N LEU A 173 -10.04 11.68 14.15
CA LEU A 173 -9.25 11.77 12.92
C LEU A 173 -9.84 12.86 12.03
N SER A 174 -9.06 13.91 11.76
CA SER A 174 -9.39 15.00 10.86
C SER A 174 -8.57 14.92 9.58
N MET A 175 -9.22 15.21 8.45
CA MET A 175 -8.62 15.17 7.12
C MET A 175 -8.94 16.43 6.36
N VAL A 176 -7.95 16.95 5.64
CA VAL A 176 -8.11 18.06 4.71
C VAL A 176 -7.43 17.71 3.39
N SER A 177 -8.13 17.93 2.28
CA SER A 177 -7.59 17.75 0.93
C SER A 177 -7.38 19.07 0.21
N GLN A 178 -6.47 19.05 -0.76
CA GLN A 178 -6.17 20.18 -1.63
C GLN A 178 -6.15 19.74 -3.09
N ARG A 179 -6.50 20.68 -3.96
CA ARG A 179 -6.27 20.62 -5.40
C ARG A 179 -5.41 21.83 -5.77
N ALA A 180 -4.16 21.54 -6.12
CA ALA A 180 -3.07 22.50 -6.25
C ALA A 180 -2.85 23.17 -4.90
N SER A 181 -2.76 24.50 -4.85
CA SER A 181 -2.61 25.26 -3.60
C SER A 181 -3.94 25.58 -2.91
N THR A 182 -5.07 25.06 -3.39
CA THR A 182 -6.40 25.43 -2.90
C THR A 182 -7.00 24.32 -2.06
N TYR A 183 -7.46 24.67 -0.86
CA TYR A 183 -8.27 23.78 -0.01
C TYR A 183 -9.52 23.31 -0.76
N TYR A 184 -9.80 22.01 -0.69
CA TYR A 184 -10.88 21.40 -1.46
C TYR A 184 -11.97 20.76 -0.60
N LYS A 185 -11.64 19.77 0.23
CA LYS A 185 -12.60 19.07 1.09
C LYS A 185 -12.02 18.81 2.48
N GLU A 186 -12.88 18.71 3.48
CA GLU A 186 -12.52 18.29 4.84
C GLU A 186 -13.52 17.27 5.39
N ALA A 187 -13.06 16.42 6.29
CA ALA A 187 -13.91 15.48 7.04
C ALA A 187 -13.29 15.17 8.40
N SER A 188 -14.10 14.67 9.33
CA SER A 188 -13.61 14.19 10.62
C SER A 188 -14.44 13.01 11.13
N PHE A 189 -13.77 12.03 11.73
CA PHE A 189 -14.38 10.80 12.23
C PHE A 189 -13.85 10.44 13.61
N LYS A 190 -14.67 9.73 14.39
CA LYS A 190 -14.22 9.12 15.64
C LYS A 190 -13.66 7.73 15.35
N ILE A 191 -12.46 7.47 15.85
CA ILE A 191 -11.78 6.19 15.76
C ILE A 191 -11.43 5.67 17.16
N GLU A 192 -11.29 4.35 17.28
CA GLU A 192 -11.09 3.62 18.54
C GLU A 192 -9.90 2.69 18.40
N LYS A 193 -9.27 2.35 19.53
CA LYS A 193 -8.06 1.52 19.55
C LYS A 193 -8.34 0.05 19.31
N ASN A 194 -9.46 -0.43 19.85
CA ASN A 194 -9.82 -1.84 19.81
C ASN A 194 -10.80 -2.17 18.68
N ARG A 195 -11.01 -1.26 17.72
CA ARG A 195 -11.93 -1.43 16.60
C ARG A 195 -11.42 -0.74 15.34
N SER A 196 -11.39 -1.47 14.23
CA SER A 196 -11.24 -0.88 12.90
C SER A 196 -12.48 -0.07 12.52
N THR A 197 -12.28 1.09 11.92
CA THR A 197 -13.31 1.85 11.21
C THR A 197 -12.95 1.91 9.73
N THR A 198 -13.84 1.47 8.85
CA THR A 198 -13.73 1.75 7.41
C THR A 198 -14.29 3.15 7.15
N ILE A 199 -13.49 4.03 6.56
CA ILE A 199 -13.92 5.37 6.15
C ILE A 199 -14.08 5.37 4.65
N GLU A 200 -15.27 5.72 4.18
CA GLU A 200 -15.57 6.00 2.77
C GLU A 200 -15.51 7.52 2.55
N LEU A 201 -14.58 7.99 1.73
CA LEU A 201 -14.42 9.41 1.39
C LEU A 201 -15.02 9.73 0.03
N ASN A 202 -14.73 8.93 -1.00
CA ASN A 202 -15.07 9.22 -2.40
C ASN A 202 -14.62 10.65 -2.81
N TRP A 203 -13.37 10.97 -2.50
CA TRP A 203 -12.75 12.25 -2.85
C TRP A 203 -11.97 12.11 -4.14
N PHE A 204 -12.42 12.83 -5.18
CA PHE A 204 -11.83 12.80 -6.51
C PHE A 204 -11.01 14.04 -6.83
N ASP A 205 -10.09 13.92 -7.78
CA ASP A 205 -9.28 15.00 -8.35
C ASP A 205 -8.51 15.85 -7.32
N ILE A 206 -7.95 15.20 -6.29
CA ILE A 206 -7.10 15.87 -5.30
C ILE A 206 -5.63 15.60 -5.60
N ASN A 207 -4.73 16.45 -5.12
CA ASN A 207 -3.28 16.16 -5.18
C ASN A 207 -2.62 16.10 -3.81
N THR A 208 -3.33 16.49 -2.76
CA THR A 208 -2.84 16.31 -1.39
C THR A 208 -4.00 15.96 -0.48
N ILE A 209 -3.78 15.02 0.43
CA ILE A 209 -4.58 14.82 1.64
C ILE A 209 -3.66 14.85 2.85
N THR A 210 -4.07 15.57 3.90
CA THR A 210 -3.36 15.62 5.18
C THR A 210 -4.27 15.12 6.28
N PHE A 211 -3.73 14.21 7.10
CA PHE A 211 -4.39 13.57 8.23
C PHE A 211 -3.83 14.13 9.53
N TYR A 212 -4.69 14.32 10.52
CA TYR A 212 -4.31 14.68 11.88
C TYR A 212 -5.27 14.02 12.87
N ALA A 213 -4.73 13.34 13.87
CA ALA A 213 -5.53 12.71 14.92
C ALA A 213 -5.31 13.44 16.25
N SER A 214 -6.39 13.67 17.02
CA SER A 214 -6.28 14.32 18.35
C SER A 214 -7.41 13.91 19.29
N ILE A 215 -7.19 14.07 20.59
CA ILE A 215 -8.21 13.90 21.64
C ILE A 215 -8.61 15.29 22.12
N ASN A 216 -9.91 15.59 22.14
CA ASN A 216 -10.43 16.87 22.65
C ASN A 216 -9.73 18.11 22.04
N ASN A 217 -9.30 18.02 20.77
CA ASN A 217 -8.52 19.05 20.07
C ASN A 217 -7.20 19.42 20.78
N SER A 218 -6.53 18.43 21.39
CA SER A 218 -5.21 18.58 21.98
C SER A 218 -4.18 19.09 20.96
N GLN A 219 -3.23 19.88 21.44
CA GLN A 219 -2.07 20.31 20.63
C GLN A 219 -1.10 19.15 20.36
N HIS A 220 -1.12 18.12 21.21
CA HIS A 220 -0.42 16.87 20.97
C HIS A 220 -1.30 16.00 20.09
N GLY A 221 -0.79 15.62 18.92
CA GLY A 221 -1.48 14.70 18.04
C GLY A 221 -1.36 13.25 18.53
N GLU A 222 -2.25 12.42 18.03
CA GLU A 222 -2.31 11.00 18.33
C GLU A 222 -1.77 10.17 17.16
N VAL A 223 -1.25 9.00 17.50
CA VAL A 223 -0.88 8.00 16.48
C VAL A 223 -2.15 7.31 16.00
N PHE A 224 -2.37 7.30 14.70
CA PHE A 224 -3.39 6.53 14.00
C PHE A 224 -2.72 5.56 13.03
N VAL A 225 -3.43 4.49 12.72
CA VAL A 225 -2.97 3.38 11.90
C VAL A 225 -3.97 3.18 10.76
N ILE A 226 -3.49 3.11 9.53
CA ILE A 226 -4.28 2.84 8.33
C ILE A 226 -3.88 1.52 7.67
N ASP A 227 -4.84 0.89 7.03
CA ASP A 227 -4.65 -0.26 6.14
C ASP A 227 -5.67 -0.19 4.98
N ASP A 228 -5.50 -1.02 3.96
CA ASP A 228 -6.38 -1.14 2.80
C ASP A 228 -6.76 0.22 2.17
N LEU A 229 -5.76 1.06 1.90
CA LEU A 229 -6.00 2.36 1.26
C LEU A 229 -6.41 2.15 -0.20
N CYS A 230 -7.62 2.58 -0.51
CA CYS A 230 -8.31 2.31 -1.74
C CYS A 230 -8.27 3.53 -2.67
N LEU A 231 -7.44 3.49 -3.72
CA LEU A 231 -7.31 4.58 -4.69
C LEU A 231 -8.04 4.28 -5.98
N ASP A 232 -8.75 5.25 -6.55
CA ASP A 232 -9.41 5.05 -7.84
C ASP A 232 -8.39 4.89 -8.99
N SER A 233 -8.40 3.74 -9.65
CA SER A 233 -7.45 3.37 -10.72
C SER A 233 -7.53 4.29 -11.93
N THR A 234 -8.70 4.89 -12.16
CA THR A 234 -8.94 5.84 -13.27
C THR A 234 -8.23 7.19 -13.09
N THR A 235 -7.69 7.46 -11.90
CA THR A 235 -7.28 8.82 -11.51
C THR A 235 -5.78 9.06 -11.38
N LEU A 236 -4.93 8.09 -11.71
CA LEU A 236 -3.55 8.40 -12.13
C LEU A 236 -3.53 8.87 -13.59
N SER A 237 -4.52 9.68 -13.97
CA SER A 237 -4.59 10.33 -15.27
C SER A 237 -3.75 11.59 -15.20
N THR A 238 -2.63 11.58 -15.89
CA THR A 238 -1.95 12.82 -16.29
C THR A 238 -2.99 13.69 -16.98
N SER A 239 -3.25 14.88 -16.45
CA SER A 239 -4.15 15.86 -17.08
C SER A 239 -3.48 16.44 -18.34
N THR A 240 -3.34 15.62 -19.37
CA THR A 240 -3.07 16.05 -20.73
C THR A 240 -4.34 15.85 -21.51
N SER A 241 -5.01 16.98 -21.77
CA SER A 241 -6.13 17.11 -22.68
C SER A 241 -5.83 16.42 -24.01
N ALA A 242 -6.62 15.39 -24.33
CA ALA A 242 -6.93 14.91 -25.68
C ALA A 242 -5.73 14.73 -26.64
N GLU A 243 -5.05 13.57 -26.60
CA GLU A 243 -4.33 12.92 -27.73
C GLU A 243 -3.41 11.79 -27.22
N ILE A 244 -3.96 10.70 -26.66
CA ILE A 244 -3.16 9.49 -26.37
C ILE A 244 -4.02 8.23 -26.61
N GLU A 245 -4.50 8.04 -27.83
CA GLU A 245 -4.94 6.70 -28.28
C GLU A 245 -3.96 6.09 -29.30
N ASP A 246 -2.83 6.75 -29.62
CA ASP A 246 -2.02 6.36 -30.79
C ASP A 246 -0.51 6.68 -30.65
N LYS A 247 0.14 6.32 -29.53
CA LYS A 247 1.58 6.65 -29.33
C LYS A 247 2.55 5.49 -29.25
N CYS A 248 2.12 4.27 -28.92
CA CYS A 248 3.01 3.12 -28.86
C CYS A 248 2.56 2.05 -29.85
N SER A 249 3.52 1.48 -30.58
CA SER A 249 3.32 0.41 -31.54
C SER A 249 3.07 -0.94 -30.85
N LEU A 250 2.65 -1.94 -31.62
CA LEU A 250 2.52 -3.32 -31.15
C LEU A 250 3.90 -3.78 -30.62
N ASN A 251 4.00 -4.13 -29.33
CA ASN A 251 5.21 -4.49 -28.55
C ASN A 251 5.93 -3.37 -27.78
N GLU A 252 5.28 -2.24 -27.55
CA GLU A 252 5.79 -1.17 -26.69
C GLU A 252 4.92 -0.94 -25.44
N ILE A 253 5.56 -0.63 -24.30
CA ILE A 253 4.89 -0.18 -23.07
C ILE A 253 5.08 1.32 -22.91
N PHE A 254 4.01 2.05 -22.58
CA PHE A 254 4.08 3.47 -22.25
C PHE A 254 4.43 3.67 -20.76
N TYR A 255 5.50 4.41 -20.46
CA TYR A 255 5.89 4.78 -19.10
C TYR A 255 6.48 6.20 -19.04
N GLN A 256 6.00 7.04 -18.12
CA GLN A 256 6.45 8.44 -17.94
C GLN A 256 6.55 9.28 -19.24
N GLY A 257 5.61 9.11 -20.19
CA GLY A 257 5.62 9.91 -21.42
C GLY A 257 6.41 9.31 -22.59
N HIS A 258 6.97 8.12 -22.45
CA HIS A 258 7.78 7.44 -23.47
C HIS A 258 7.27 6.02 -23.74
N CYS A 259 7.46 5.53 -24.97
CA CYS A 259 7.20 4.13 -25.35
C CYS A 259 8.49 3.32 -25.28
N TYR A 260 8.44 2.11 -24.69
CA TYR A 260 9.58 1.24 -24.46
C TYR A 260 9.34 -0.12 -25.10
N TYR A 261 10.25 -0.56 -25.97
CA TYR A 261 10.16 -1.83 -26.67
C TYR A 261 10.42 -3.01 -25.72
N LEU A 262 9.53 -4.01 -25.74
CA LEU A 262 9.74 -5.30 -25.11
C LEU A 262 10.14 -6.31 -26.18
N ASP A 263 11.38 -6.27 -26.68
CA ASP A 263 11.89 -7.43 -27.40
C ASP A 263 12.68 -8.32 -26.43
N GLY A 264 12.26 -9.59 -26.35
CA GLY A 264 12.97 -10.63 -25.60
C GLY A 264 14.27 -11.05 -26.29
N VAL A 265 14.95 -10.14 -26.97
CA VAL A 265 16.10 -10.41 -27.85
C VAL A 265 17.29 -9.53 -27.47
N GLY A 266 17.53 -9.35 -26.17
CA GLY A 266 18.82 -8.86 -25.66
C GLY A 266 19.24 -7.46 -26.14
N GLY A 267 18.29 -6.55 -26.31
CA GLY A 267 18.58 -5.13 -26.59
C GLY A 267 19.14 -4.35 -25.39
N GLU A 268 19.83 -3.24 -25.67
CA GLU A 268 20.49 -2.39 -24.68
C GLU A 268 19.53 -1.78 -23.64
N CYS A 269 19.84 -1.92 -22.35
CA CYS A 269 19.14 -1.26 -21.23
C CYS A 269 19.41 0.27 -21.31
N PRO A 270 18.41 1.16 -21.51
CA PRO A 270 18.68 2.60 -21.55
C PRO A 270 18.94 3.17 -20.15
N TYR A 271 19.62 4.33 -20.11
CA TYR A 271 19.91 5.09 -18.88
C TYR A 271 18.62 5.38 -18.10
N GLY A 272 18.58 4.93 -16.84
CA GLY A 272 17.43 5.05 -15.94
C GLY A 272 17.06 3.74 -15.24
N TYR A 273 17.27 2.60 -15.90
CA TYR A 273 17.09 1.26 -15.31
C TYR A 273 18.23 0.85 -14.33
N SER A 274 19.22 1.73 -14.16
CA SER A 274 20.35 1.53 -13.23
C SER A 274 20.01 1.81 -11.78
N LEU A 275 18.98 2.60 -11.46
CA LEU A 275 18.73 3.06 -10.08
C LEU A 275 18.26 1.94 -9.13
N GLU A 276 17.36 1.06 -9.57
CA GLU A 276 17.00 -0.13 -8.76
C GLU A 276 18.12 -1.16 -8.73
N SER A 277 18.95 -1.23 -9.78
CA SER A 277 20.10 -2.11 -9.80
C SER A 277 21.28 -1.59 -8.97
N GLU A 278 21.46 -0.28 -8.80
CA GLU A 278 22.42 0.33 -7.86
C GLU A 278 22.10 -0.06 -6.40
N ARG A 279 20.81 -0.07 -6.04
CA ARG A 279 20.36 -0.50 -4.71
C ARG A 279 20.79 -1.95 -4.43
N CYS A 280 20.59 -2.85 -5.38
CA CYS A 280 21.06 -4.23 -5.27
C CYS A 280 22.59 -4.38 -5.36
N LEU A 281 23.29 -3.55 -6.14
CA LEU A 281 24.76 -3.60 -6.26
C LEU A 281 25.45 -3.11 -4.99
N SER A 282 24.89 -2.12 -4.29
CA SER A 282 25.42 -1.60 -3.01
C SER A 282 25.32 -2.61 -1.86
N ALA A 283 24.44 -3.61 -1.97
CA ALA A 283 24.27 -4.67 -0.96
C ALA A 283 25.24 -5.86 -1.13
N ILE A 284 25.98 -5.91 -2.24
CA ILE A 284 26.91 -7.01 -2.60
C ILE A 284 28.39 -6.56 -2.49
N ALA A 285 28.64 -5.28 -2.21
CA ALA A 285 29.98 -4.73 -1.97
C ALA A 285 30.40 -4.87 -0.50
#